data_AF-A0A4D6N147-F1
#
_entry.id   AF-A0A4D6N147-F1
#
_cell.length_a   1.000
_cell.length_b   1.000
_cell.length_c   1.000
_cell.angle_alpha   90.00
_cell.angle_beta   90.00
_cell.angle_gamma   90.00
#
_symmetry.space_group_name_H-M   'P 1'
#
loop_
_entity.id
_entity.type
_entity.pdbx_description
1 polymer ?
#
loop_
_entity_poly.entity_id
_entity_poly.type
_entity_poly.pdbx_seq_one_letter_code
_entity_poly.pdbx_strand_id
1 'polypeptide(L)'
;MSAARCWELVREKVNQEIAKQHKLGRKGLPPLQPPGSLDGLEMFGFSSPAIVQAIEALDRSRVCSEYWDSRPYSRPLGQISQPCQSSVSGGIGQGVLLNKNIPVEVVAVLRSLCKKANAEELNSLYSILSESRPQADRSQIAQFLKEEIQKSQPP
;
A
#
# COMPACT_ATOMS: atom_id res chain seq x y z
N MET A 1 -5.55 22.41 -5.68
CA MET A 1 -4.67 22.57 -6.85
C MET A 1 -3.87 21.28 -6.99
N SER A 2 -3.81 20.63 -8.16
CA SER A 2 -3.07 19.37 -8.37
C SER A 2 -1.71 19.61 -9.03
N ALA A 3 -0.79 18.63 -8.94
CA ALA A 3 0.52 18.71 -9.60
C ALA A 3 0.40 19.02 -11.11
N ALA A 4 -0.53 18.34 -11.79
CA ALA A 4 -0.85 18.62 -13.19
C ALA A 4 -1.26 20.09 -13.39
N ARG A 5 -2.27 20.59 -12.65
CA ARG A 5 -2.74 21.98 -12.78
C ARG A 5 -1.66 23.02 -12.45
N CYS A 6 -0.82 22.76 -11.45
CA CYS A 6 0.32 23.63 -11.15
C CYS A 6 1.25 23.74 -12.34
N TRP A 7 1.56 22.60 -12.97
CA TRP A 7 2.46 22.57 -14.11
C TRP A 7 1.86 23.21 -15.37
N GLU A 8 0.54 23.16 -15.55
CA GLU A 8 -0.15 23.91 -16.62
C GLU A 8 0.08 25.42 -16.51
N LEU A 9 0.02 25.98 -15.30
CA LEU A 9 0.27 27.40 -15.05
C LEU A 9 1.72 27.78 -15.34
N VAL A 10 2.68 26.92 -14.97
CA VAL A 10 4.10 27.11 -15.30
C VAL A 10 4.30 27.11 -16.81
N ARG A 11 3.74 26.12 -17.51
CA ARG A 11 3.79 26.01 -18.97
C ARG A 11 3.18 27.23 -19.67
N GLU A 12 2.05 27.73 -19.17
CA GLU A 12 1.44 28.95 -19.72
C GLU A 12 2.36 30.17 -19.58
N LYS A 13 2.93 30.40 -18.40
CA LYS A 13 3.88 31.51 -18.18
C LYS A 13 5.13 31.38 -19.05
N VAL A 14 5.68 30.17 -19.17
CA VAL A 14 6.85 29.90 -20.02
C VAL A 14 6.52 30.19 -21.48
N ASN A 15 5.37 29.75 -21.97
CA ASN A 15 4.92 30.03 -23.34
C ASN A 15 4.70 31.53 -23.59
N GLN A 16 4.14 32.26 -22.63
CA GLN A 16 3.98 33.71 -22.72
C GLN A 16 5.34 34.40 -22.85
N GLU A 17 6.35 33.99 -22.08
CA GLU A 17 7.69 34.56 -22.16
C GLU A 17 8.40 34.16 -23.46
N ILE A 18 8.29 32.91 -23.93
CA ILE A 18 8.84 32.49 -25.23
C ILE A 18 8.23 33.34 -26.36
N ALA A 19 6.90 33.50 -26.37
CA ALA A 19 6.22 34.30 -27.40
C ALA A 19 6.65 35.77 -27.36
N LYS A 20 6.83 36.34 -26.17
CA LYS A 20 7.33 37.70 -25.98
C LYS A 20 8.76 37.85 -26.50
N GLN A 21 9.67 36.94 -26.16
CA GLN A 21 11.06 36.96 -26.62
C GLN A 21 11.16 36.77 -28.14
N HIS A 22 10.29 35.95 -28.73
CA HIS A 22 10.20 35.79 -30.18
C HIS A 22 9.75 37.08 -30.87
N LYS A 23 8.77 37.79 -30.31
CA LYS A 23 8.34 39.12 -30.80
C LYS A 23 9.45 40.16 -30.72
N LEU A 24 10.39 40.02 -29.78
CA LEU A 24 11.58 40.87 -29.65
C LEU A 24 12.74 40.46 -30.59
N GLY A 25 12.54 39.46 -31.45
CA GLY A 25 13.53 39.04 -32.45
C GLY A 25 14.63 38.12 -31.92
N ARG A 26 14.49 37.60 -30.69
CA ARG A 26 15.47 36.67 -30.11
C ARG A 26 15.40 35.31 -30.83
N LYS A 27 16.54 34.88 -31.38
CA LYS A 27 16.68 33.59 -32.09
C LYS A 27 17.10 32.47 -31.13
N GLY A 28 16.85 31.23 -31.54
CA GLY A 28 17.25 30.03 -30.78
C GLY A 28 16.39 29.70 -29.57
N LEU A 29 15.16 30.21 -29.52
CA LEU A 29 14.21 29.88 -28.45
C LEU A 29 13.58 28.49 -28.68
N PRO A 30 13.25 27.75 -27.61
CA PRO A 30 12.50 26.51 -27.75
C PRO A 30 11.08 26.76 -28.27
N PRO A 31 10.44 25.74 -28.90
CA PRO A 31 9.05 25.85 -29.35
C PRO A 31 8.09 25.98 -28.17
N LEU A 32 6.93 26.58 -28.42
CA LEU A 32 5.83 26.63 -27.46
C LEU A 32 5.38 25.22 -27.10
N GLN A 33 5.18 24.98 -25.81
CA GLN A 33 4.76 23.70 -25.28
C GLN A 33 3.22 23.60 -25.34
N PRO A 34 2.63 22.65 -26.09
CA PRO A 34 1.18 22.57 -26.21
C PRO A 34 0.52 22.10 -24.91
N PRO A 35 -0.79 22.34 -24.71
CA PRO A 35 -1.52 21.79 -23.57
C PRO A 35 -1.40 20.27 -23.47
N GLY A 36 -1.19 19.76 -22.26
CA GLY A 36 -1.03 18.32 -21.99
C GLY A 36 0.32 17.72 -22.40
N SER A 37 1.26 18.50 -22.95
CA SER A 37 2.59 18.00 -23.36
C SER A 37 3.49 17.54 -22.22
N LEU A 38 3.23 17.98 -20.99
CA LEU A 38 4.06 17.70 -19.81
C LEU A 38 3.15 17.16 -18.69
N ASP A 39 3.50 16.01 -18.14
CA ASP A 39 2.86 15.49 -16.93
C ASP A 39 3.44 16.21 -15.71
N GLY A 40 2.58 16.90 -14.96
CA GLY A 40 3.00 17.59 -13.75
C GLY A 40 3.58 16.63 -12.71
N LEU A 41 3.08 15.40 -12.59
CA LEU A 41 3.66 14.45 -11.63
C LEU A 41 5.11 14.10 -11.97
N GLU A 42 5.39 13.88 -13.26
CA GLU A 42 6.74 13.65 -13.75
C GLU A 42 7.65 14.86 -13.53
N MET A 43 7.17 16.05 -13.85
CA MET A 43 7.96 17.28 -13.73
C MET A 43 8.28 17.68 -12.29
N PHE A 44 7.43 17.30 -11.34
CA PHE A 44 7.72 17.41 -9.90
C PHE A 44 8.56 16.23 -9.36
N GLY A 45 8.83 15.22 -10.19
CA GLY A 45 9.62 14.04 -9.82
C GLY A 45 8.86 12.95 -9.07
N PHE A 46 7.53 13.09 -8.89
CA PHE A 46 6.72 12.08 -8.19
C PHE A 46 6.65 10.74 -8.94
N SER A 47 6.94 10.73 -10.24
CA SER A 47 7.07 9.52 -11.03
C SER A 47 8.44 8.83 -10.91
N SER A 48 9.41 9.44 -10.21
CA SER A 48 10.74 8.86 -10.02
C SER A 48 10.68 7.61 -9.14
N PRO A 49 11.29 6.48 -9.54
CA PRO A 49 11.28 5.25 -8.74
C PRO A 49 11.76 5.44 -7.31
N ALA A 50 12.78 6.27 -7.09
CA ALA A 50 13.30 6.53 -5.75
C ALA A 50 12.28 7.25 -4.86
N ILE A 51 11.55 8.22 -5.40
CA ILE A 51 10.52 8.97 -4.67
C ILE A 51 9.30 8.06 -4.42
N VAL A 52 8.87 7.30 -5.43
CA VAL A 52 7.79 6.32 -5.31
C VAL A 52 8.09 5.31 -4.20
N GLN A 53 9.27 4.69 -4.20
CA GLN A 53 9.67 3.73 -3.18
C GLN A 53 9.75 4.35 -1.79
N ALA A 54 10.24 5.59 -1.67
CA ALA A 54 10.28 6.30 -0.40
C ALA A 54 8.86 6.54 0.15
N ILE A 55 7.91 6.97 -0.70
CA ILE A 55 6.51 7.16 -0.31
C ILE A 55 5.86 5.84 0.06
N GLU A 56 6.07 4.79 -0.72
CA GLU A 56 5.57 3.44 -0.45
C GLU A 56 6.08 2.88 0.88
N ALA A 57 7.35 3.15 1.23
CA ALA A 57 7.94 2.73 2.50
C ALA A 57 7.33 3.45 3.73
N LEU A 58 6.68 4.60 3.52
CA LEU A 58 5.92 5.30 4.56
C LEU A 58 4.54 4.65 4.79
N ASP A 59 3.91 4.08 3.77
CA ASP A 59 2.61 3.40 3.87
C ASP A 59 2.76 1.88 4.06
N ARG A 60 3.43 1.48 5.15
CA ARG A 60 3.73 0.06 5.43
C ARG A 60 2.49 -0.82 5.57
N SER A 61 1.42 -0.28 6.13
CA SER A 61 0.14 -0.99 6.31
C SER A 61 -0.74 -0.93 5.06
N ARG A 62 -0.28 -0.28 3.99
CA ARG A 62 -1.01 -0.15 2.72
C ARG A 62 -2.41 0.43 2.89
N VAL A 63 -2.54 1.49 3.68
CA VAL A 63 -3.82 2.14 3.99
C VAL A 63 -4.42 2.79 2.73
N CYS A 64 -3.57 3.25 1.80
CA CYS A 64 -4.03 3.81 0.53
C CYS A 64 -4.43 2.71 -0.46
N SER A 65 -5.56 2.05 -0.21
CA SER A 65 -6.02 0.90 -1.00
C SER A 65 -6.12 1.21 -2.49
N GLU A 66 -6.64 2.38 -2.87
CA GLU A 66 -6.76 2.80 -4.27
C GLU A 66 -5.41 2.82 -5.00
N TYR A 67 -4.36 3.34 -4.35
CA TYR A 67 -3.01 3.35 -4.89
C TYR A 67 -2.47 1.93 -5.08
N TRP A 68 -2.55 1.11 -4.03
CA TRP A 68 -2.00 -0.24 -4.07
C TRP A 68 -2.76 -1.13 -5.06
N ASP A 69 -4.09 -1.02 -5.14
CA ASP A 69 -4.94 -1.78 -6.07
C ASP A 69 -4.71 -1.40 -7.54
N SER A 70 -4.28 -0.15 -7.79
CA SER A 70 -3.97 0.34 -9.15
C SER A 70 -2.68 -0.24 -9.74
N ARG A 71 -1.78 -0.78 -8.90
CA ARG A 71 -0.49 -1.30 -9.38
C ARG A 71 -0.56 -2.79 -9.72
N PRO A 72 -0.13 -3.21 -10.93
CA PRO A 72 -0.25 -4.59 -11.38
C PRO A 72 0.57 -5.57 -10.54
N TYR A 73 1.70 -5.13 -9.97
CA TYR A 73 2.57 -5.94 -9.12
C TYR A 73 2.15 -6.00 -7.65
N SER A 74 1.19 -5.17 -7.23
CA SER A 74 0.61 -5.25 -5.88
C SER A 74 -0.29 -6.46 -5.72
N ARG A 75 -0.77 -7.04 -6.82
CA ARG A 75 -1.53 -8.28 -6.83
C ARG A 75 -0.54 -9.44 -6.73
N PRO A 76 -0.66 -10.32 -5.72
CA PRO A 76 0.03 -11.60 -5.74
C PRO A 76 -0.29 -12.31 -7.07
N LEU A 77 0.76 -12.78 -7.74
CA LEU A 77 0.74 -13.55 -8.98
C LEU A 77 -0.26 -14.73 -8.82
N GLY A 78 -1.50 -14.56 -9.27
CA GLY A 78 -2.57 -15.53 -9.00
C GLY A 78 -4.00 -15.00 -9.13
N GLN A 79 -4.21 -13.69 -9.23
CA GLN A 79 -5.52 -13.11 -9.52
C GLN A 79 -5.57 -12.46 -10.92
N ILE A 80 -5.34 -13.27 -11.95
CA ILE A 80 -5.87 -12.97 -13.28
C ILE A 80 -7.23 -13.68 -13.37
N SER A 81 -8.28 -13.02 -12.88
CA SER A 81 -9.65 -13.31 -13.27
C SER A 81 -10.42 -12.01 -13.35
N GLN A 82 -10.54 -11.55 -14.60
CA GLN A 82 -11.65 -10.90 -15.30
C GLN A 82 -12.57 -9.85 -14.63
N PRO A 83 -13.11 -8.91 -15.44
CA PRO A 83 -13.84 -7.74 -14.98
C PRO A 83 -15.29 -8.09 -14.62
N CYS A 84 -15.72 -7.75 -13.42
CA CYS A 84 -17.13 -7.78 -13.04
C CYS A 84 -17.61 -6.35 -12.75
N GLN A 85 -18.61 -5.95 -13.53
CA GLN A 85 -19.30 -4.68 -13.46
C GLN A 85 -20.18 -4.56 -12.21
N SER A 86 -20.52 -3.31 -11.90
CA SER A 86 -21.51 -2.75 -10.97
C SER A 86 -22.62 -3.67 -10.44
N SER A 87 -22.89 -3.59 -9.11
CA SER A 87 -24.15 -3.05 -8.56
C SER A 87 -24.18 -2.99 -7.03
N VAL A 88 -24.71 -1.87 -6.54
CA VAL A 88 -25.22 -1.48 -5.21
C VAL A 88 -25.65 -2.61 -4.25
N SER A 89 -25.23 -2.57 -2.99
CA SER A 89 -26.10 -2.49 -1.78
C SER A 89 -25.28 -2.57 -0.48
N GLY A 90 -25.76 -1.87 0.55
CA GLY A 90 -25.02 -1.46 1.76
C GLY A 90 -24.77 -2.53 2.83
N GLY A 91 -23.99 -2.15 3.84
CA GLY A 91 -23.83 -2.91 5.08
C GLY A 91 -22.49 -2.68 5.78
N ILE A 92 -22.51 -1.90 6.85
CA ILE A 92 -21.38 -1.58 7.74
C ILE A 92 -20.86 -2.85 8.44
N GLY A 93 -19.54 -3.02 8.49
CA GLY A 93 -18.85 -3.99 9.33
C GLY A 93 -17.34 -3.86 9.18
N GLN A 94 -16.70 -3.32 10.21
CA GLN A 94 -15.28 -2.99 10.30
C GLN A 94 -14.37 -4.18 9.93
N GLY A 95 -13.81 -4.14 8.72
CA GLY A 95 -12.84 -5.13 8.25
C GLY A 95 -11.45 -4.82 8.80
N VAL A 96 -11.04 -5.54 9.83
CA VAL A 96 -9.62 -5.67 10.20
C VAL A 96 -8.88 -6.24 8.99
N LEU A 97 -8.00 -5.44 8.39
CA LEU A 97 -7.15 -5.83 7.26
C LEU A 97 -6.10 -6.82 7.77
N LEU A 98 -6.49 -8.09 7.86
CA LEU A 98 -5.57 -9.19 8.14
C LEU A 98 -4.59 -9.28 6.96
N ASN A 99 -3.32 -9.06 7.28
CA ASN A 99 -2.18 -9.11 6.38
C ASN A 99 -2.26 -10.33 5.45
N LYS A 100 -2.27 -10.08 4.12
CA LYS A 100 -2.32 -11.12 3.07
C LYS A 100 -1.01 -11.91 3.07
N ASN A 101 -0.98 -12.98 3.86
CA ASN A 101 -0.29 -14.25 3.60
C ASN A 101 -0.64 -15.32 4.65
N ILE A 102 -1.76 -15.18 5.36
CA ILE A 102 -2.26 -16.25 6.22
C ILE A 102 -3.26 -17.04 5.37
N PRO A 103 -2.98 -18.32 5.04
CA PRO A 103 -3.94 -19.17 4.34
C PRO A 103 -5.29 -19.09 5.04
N VAL A 104 -6.38 -19.05 4.27
CA VAL A 104 -7.76 -18.96 4.81
C VAL A 104 -8.00 -20.00 5.91
N GLU A 105 -7.40 -21.18 5.74
CA GLU A 105 -7.37 -22.27 6.69
C GLU A 105 -6.72 -21.90 8.04
N VAL A 106 -5.57 -21.22 8.02
CA VAL A 106 -4.86 -20.78 9.24
C VAL A 106 -5.66 -19.71 9.97
N VAL A 107 -6.36 -18.81 9.27
CA VAL A 107 -7.25 -17.82 9.90
C VAL A 107 -8.44 -18.51 10.59
N ALA A 108 -9.01 -19.55 9.96
CA ALA A 108 -10.10 -20.32 10.54
C ALA A 108 -9.66 -21.07 11.81
N VAL A 109 -8.49 -21.69 11.78
CA VAL A 109 -7.89 -22.36 12.94
C VAL A 109 -7.63 -21.37 14.06
N LEU A 110 -6.98 -20.23 13.78
CA LEU A 110 -6.75 -19.18 14.78
C LEU A 110 -8.05 -18.69 15.40
N ARG A 111 -9.09 -18.47 14.58
CA ARG A 111 -10.42 -18.06 15.07
C ARG A 111 -11.03 -19.13 15.99
N SER A 112 -10.86 -20.41 15.68
CA SER A 112 -11.36 -21.50 16.51
C SER A 112 -10.62 -21.61 17.85
N LEU A 113 -9.30 -21.34 17.85
CA LEU A 113 -8.47 -21.31 19.06
C LEU A 113 -8.86 -20.13 19.95
N CYS A 114 -9.00 -18.93 19.39
CA CYS A 114 -9.37 -17.75 20.15
C CYS A 114 -10.77 -17.83 20.78
N LYS A 115 -11.69 -18.65 20.23
CA LYS A 115 -13.00 -18.90 20.86
C LYS A 115 -12.92 -19.65 22.19
N LYS A 116 -11.82 -20.36 22.45
CA LYS A 116 -11.60 -21.14 23.68
C LYS A 116 -10.83 -20.35 24.75
N ALA A 117 -10.28 -19.19 24.41
CA ALA A 117 -9.49 -18.34 25.30
C ALA A 117 -10.35 -17.17 25.82
N ASN A 118 -10.03 -16.68 27.01
CA ASN A 118 -10.67 -15.49 27.58
C ASN A 118 -9.97 -14.20 27.13
N ALA A 119 -10.56 -13.04 27.44
CA ALA A 119 -10.05 -11.74 27.00
C ALA A 119 -8.66 -11.40 27.58
N GLU A 120 -8.36 -11.82 28.82
CA GLU A 120 -7.07 -11.58 29.47
C GLU A 120 -5.96 -12.40 28.81
N GLU A 121 -6.22 -13.69 28.58
CA GLU A 121 -5.30 -14.61 27.90
C GLU A 121 -4.98 -14.15 26.47
N LEU A 122 -5.99 -13.67 25.73
CA LEU A 122 -5.80 -13.13 24.39
C LEU A 122 -4.95 -11.84 24.39
N ASN A 123 -5.13 -10.99 25.40
CA ASN A 123 -4.35 -9.76 25.53
C ASN A 123 -2.88 -10.08 25.89
N SER A 124 -2.65 -11.06 26.77
CA SER A 124 -1.29 -11.56 27.06
C SER A 124 -0.62 -12.12 25.81
N LEU A 125 -1.35 -12.92 25.00
CA LEU A 125 -0.83 -13.47 23.75
C LEU A 125 -0.50 -12.37 22.73
N TYR A 126 -1.33 -11.32 22.65
CA TYR A 126 -1.05 -10.17 21.78
C TYR A 126 0.20 -9.40 22.23
N SER A 127 0.39 -9.15 23.53
CA SER A 127 1.61 -8.50 24.07
C SER A 127 2.86 -9.30 23.66
N ILE A 128 2.82 -10.61 23.86
CA ILE A 128 3.86 -11.57 23.47
C ILE A 128 4.18 -11.47 21.97
N LEU A 129 3.18 -11.42 21.09
CA LEU A 129 3.41 -11.40 19.63
C LEU A 129 3.80 -10.01 19.09
N SER A 130 3.37 -8.94 19.74
CA SER A 130 3.61 -7.55 19.31
C SER A 130 4.96 -6.99 19.78
N GLU A 131 5.48 -7.47 20.91
CA GLU A 131 6.81 -7.12 21.37
C GLU A 131 7.86 -7.67 20.41
N SER A 132 8.65 -6.77 19.82
CA SER A 132 9.69 -7.05 18.84
C SER A 132 10.85 -7.82 19.50
N ARG A 133 10.66 -9.13 19.71
CA ARG A 133 11.61 -10.00 20.40
C ARG A 133 12.62 -10.67 19.45
N PRO A 134 13.86 -10.92 19.90
CA PRO A 134 14.87 -11.67 19.15
C PRO A 134 14.40 -13.05 18.66
N GLN A 135 15.04 -13.57 17.60
CA GLN A 135 14.69 -14.87 17.00
C GLN A 135 14.79 -16.05 18.01
N ALA A 136 15.71 -15.98 18.97
CA ALA A 136 15.91 -16.99 20.02
C ALA A 136 14.67 -17.15 20.92
N ASP A 137 13.95 -16.06 21.20
CA ASP A 137 12.74 -16.08 22.03
C ASP A 137 11.57 -16.72 21.27
N ARG A 138 11.53 -16.54 19.94
CA ARG A 138 10.52 -17.17 19.08
C ARG A 138 10.67 -18.70 19.04
N SER A 139 11.91 -19.20 19.03
CA SER A 139 12.17 -20.64 19.09
C SER A 139 11.76 -21.26 20.43
N GLN A 140 11.91 -20.53 21.54
CA GLN A 140 11.48 -21.00 22.86
C GLN A 140 9.95 -21.08 22.99
N ILE A 141 9.23 -20.07 22.47
CA ILE A 141 7.76 -20.08 22.43
C ILE A 141 7.24 -21.24 21.57
N ALA A 142 7.87 -21.49 20.43
CA ALA A 142 7.53 -22.62 19.57
C ALA A 142 7.79 -23.97 20.25
N GLN A 143 8.87 -24.09 21.03
CA GLN A 143 9.18 -25.29 21.79
C GLN A 143 8.15 -25.53 22.91
N PHE A 144 7.79 -24.50 23.67
CA PHE A 144 6.77 -24.60 24.71
C PHE A 144 5.41 -25.06 24.16
N LEU A 145 4.99 -24.49 23.02
CA LEU A 145 3.76 -24.93 22.34
C LEU A 145 3.83 -26.40 21.90
N LYS A 146 4.99 -26.86 21.44
CA LYS A 146 5.19 -28.26 21.03
C LYS A 146 5.04 -29.22 22.21
N GLU A 147 5.54 -28.84 23.38
CA GLU A 147 5.43 -29.62 24.62
C GLU A 147 3.97 -29.71 25.11
N GLU A 148 3.23 -28.60 25.09
CA GLU A 148 1.81 -28.60 25.48
C GLU A 148 0.91 -29.36 24.49
N ILE A 149 1.25 -29.37 23.19
CA ILE A 149 0.56 -30.20 22.19
C ILE A 149 0.74 -31.69 22.51
N GLN A 150 1.94 -32.11 22.91
CA GLN A 150 2.22 -33.51 23.25
C GLN A 150 1.47 -33.96 24.51
N LYS A 151 1.34 -33.08 25.50
CA LYS A 151 0.61 -33.35 26.74
C LYS A 151 -0.91 -33.40 26.56
N SER A 152 -1.42 -32.76 25.50
CA SER A 152 -2.86 -32.70 25.18
C SER A 152 -3.37 -33.89 24.36
N GLN A 153 -2.51 -34.81 23.93
CA GLN A 153 -2.95 -36.07 23.30
C GLN A 153 -3.24 -37.14 24.36
N PRO A 154 -4.39 -37.85 24.28
CA PRO A 154 -4.65 -38.99 25.16
C PRO A 154 -3.66 -40.14 24.85
N PRO A 155 -3.38 -41.02 25.83
CA PRO A 155 -2.50 -42.18 25.64
C PRO A 155 -3.00 -43.19 24.61
#